data_AF-A0A8S1LUR4-F1
#
_entry.id   AF-A0A8S1LUR4-F1
#
_cell.length_a   1.000
_cell.length_b   1.000
_cell.length_c   1.000
_cell.angle_alpha   90.00
_cell.angle_beta   90.00
_cell.angle_gamma   90.00
#
_symmetry.space_group_name_H-M   'P 1'
#
loop_
_entity.id
_entity.type
_entity.pdbx_description
1 polymer ?
#
loop_
_entity_poly.entity_id
_entity_poly.type
_entity_poly.pdbx_seq_one_letter_code
_entity_poly.pdbx_strand_id
1 'polypeptide(L)'
;MIQLQIHYKAEFGQALYISGKSRFLGQWNPEQAIRMIWTQHDIWIAEVAYHELEYKYFISHYDKVQKVFWESGPNRVTNKHSFDVWNHRKICFQCANPQNFQIYIAGSQFTMGQFQRRIQMKNRDGVSQKKFLINIEDPQIQYQYHILTKSEFSSPVYQVNLNCSQQYYKDALLVFSDGLTKLKQMIFQLNKNICYGYVPNEQEDYQALKKVNLKTIIEFCNMKESSLLEQEKKYEDIVHLVVNLYHFKQENLAQRLLQLIQVLIKKYQLLFVCNNSLIHLRKYLSAYEKFSILQQR
;
A
#
# COMPACT_ATOMS: atom_id res chain seq x y z
N MET A 1 -25.35 15.65 -16.31
CA MET A 1 -25.80 14.50 -15.51
C MET A 1 -24.58 13.71 -15.10
N ILE A 2 -24.59 13.08 -13.91
CA ILE A 2 -23.64 12.03 -13.53
C ILE A 2 -24.40 10.73 -13.34
N GLN A 3 -23.72 9.61 -13.57
CA GLN A 3 -24.23 8.29 -13.25
C GLN A 3 -23.61 7.84 -11.92
N LEU A 4 -24.48 7.54 -10.95
CA LEU A 4 -24.09 6.89 -9.71
C LEU A 4 -24.26 5.39 -9.90
N GLN A 5 -23.27 4.61 -9.44
CA GLN A 5 -23.24 3.17 -9.58
C GLN A 5 -22.83 2.52 -8.26
N ILE A 6 -23.51 1.45 -7.87
CA ILE A 6 -23.14 0.63 -6.71
C ILE A 6 -23.43 -0.85 -6.98
N HIS A 7 -22.53 -1.72 -6.54
CA HIS A 7 -22.76 -3.16 -6.55
C HIS A 7 -23.48 -3.57 -5.25
N TYR A 8 -24.69 -4.12 -5.38
CA TYR A 8 -25.49 -4.57 -4.25
C TYR A 8 -26.42 -5.72 -4.64
N LYS A 9 -26.31 -6.85 -3.94
CA LYS A 9 -27.19 -8.00 -4.15
C LYS A 9 -28.47 -7.85 -3.32
N ALA A 10 -29.56 -7.42 -3.95
CA ALA A 10 -30.86 -7.30 -3.30
C ALA A 10 -31.61 -8.64 -3.27
N GLU A 11 -32.50 -8.82 -2.29
CA GLU A 11 -33.41 -9.96 -2.28
C GLU A 11 -34.54 -9.78 -3.29
N PHE A 12 -35.19 -10.88 -3.66
CA PHE A 12 -36.34 -10.83 -4.55
C PHE A 12 -37.45 -9.93 -3.98
N GLY A 13 -37.98 -9.03 -4.80
CA GLY A 13 -39.01 -8.06 -4.40
C GLY A 13 -38.48 -6.81 -3.70
N GLN A 14 -37.15 -6.67 -3.55
CA GLN A 14 -36.51 -5.45 -3.07
C GLN A 14 -35.92 -4.62 -4.21
N ALA A 15 -35.77 -3.33 -3.98
CA ALA A 15 -35.05 -2.41 -4.84
C ALA A 15 -34.14 -1.50 -4.03
N LEU A 16 -33.07 -1.03 -4.67
CA LEU A 16 -32.22 0.01 -4.13
C LEU A 16 -32.74 1.38 -4.54
N TYR A 17 -32.71 2.32 -3.60
CA TYR A 17 -33.15 3.69 -3.77
C TYR A 17 -32.06 4.64 -3.33
N ILE A 18 -32.05 5.85 -3.90
CA ILE A 18 -31.21 6.96 -3.49
C ILE A 18 -32.08 8.14 -3.05
N SER A 19 -31.80 8.65 -1.85
CA SER A 19 -32.40 9.89 -1.35
C SER A 19 -31.36 10.76 -0.68
N GLY A 20 -31.59 12.06 -0.63
CA GLY A 20 -30.60 13.02 -0.18
C GLY A 20 -31.16 14.40 0.06
N LYS A 21 -30.30 15.31 0.49
CA LYS A 21 -30.65 16.68 0.88
C LYS A 21 -31.26 17.49 -0.26
N SER A 22 -30.89 17.19 -1.50
CA SER A 22 -31.40 17.88 -2.68
C SER A 22 -32.89 17.62 -2.90
N ARG A 23 -33.61 18.61 -3.40
CA ARG A 23 -34.99 18.42 -3.91
C ARG A 23 -35.07 17.36 -5.01
N PHE A 24 -34.01 17.21 -5.79
CA PHE A 24 -33.94 16.20 -6.85
C PHE A 24 -33.71 14.78 -6.31
N LEU A 25 -33.37 14.64 -5.03
CA LEU A 25 -33.24 13.36 -4.32
C LEU A 25 -34.32 13.18 -3.23
N GLY A 26 -35.39 13.97 -3.28
CA GLY A 26 -36.52 13.84 -2.37
C GLY A 26 -36.31 14.39 -0.95
N GLN A 27 -35.28 15.19 -0.68
CA GLN A 27 -35.07 15.85 0.63
C GLN A 27 -35.11 14.89 1.84
N TRP A 28 -34.45 13.74 1.72
CA TRP A 28 -34.47 12.66 2.72
C TRP A 28 -35.84 12.00 2.96
N ASN A 29 -36.85 12.28 2.14
CA ASN A 29 -38.13 11.58 2.14
C ASN A 29 -38.03 10.30 1.27
N PRO A 30 -38.14 9.09 1.86
CA PRO A 30 -38.09 7.84 1.11
C PRO A 30 -39.16 7.72 0.01
N GLU A 31 -40.34 8.32 0.20
CA GLU A 31 -41.40 8.28 -0.83
C GLU A 31 -41.09 9.13 -2.06
N GLN A 32 -40.16 10.08 -1.93
CA GLN A 32 -39.69 10.94 -3.02
C GLN A 32 -38.28 10.55 -3.51
N ALA A 33 -37.76 9.41 -3.04
CA ALA A 33 -36.46 8.91 -3.43
C ALA A 33 -36.46 8.45 -4.89
N ILE A 34 -35.28 8.46 -5.52
CA ILE A 34 -35.10 7.88 -6.85
C ILE A 34 -34.88 6.38 -6.67
N ARG A 35 -35.72 5.56 -7.30
CA ARG A 35 -35.46 4.12 -7.42
C ARG A 35 -34.35 3.89 -8.44
N MET A 36 -33.32 3.15 -8.06
CA MET A 36 -32.21 2.81 -8.95
C MET A 36 -32.62 1.70 -9.93
N ILE A 37 -31.94 1.65 -11.08
CA ILE A 37 -32.14 0.64 -12.10
C ILE A 37 -31.14 -0.50 -11.84
N TRP A 38 -31.65 -1.72 -11.68
CA TRP A 38 -30.80 -2.91 -11.62
C TRP A 38 -30.28 -3.26 -13.02
N THR A 39 -29.02 -3.68 -13.09
CA THR A 39 -28.34 -4.15 -14.29
C THR A 39 -27.60 -5.46 -14.00
N GLN A 40 -27.05 -6.09 -15.04
CA GLN A 40 -26.34 -7.37 -14.91
C GLN A 40 -25.23 -7.31 -13.85
N HIS A 41 -25.07 -8.41 -13.11
CA HIS A 41 -24.09 -8.57 -12.01
C HIS A 41 -24.41 -7.72 -10.76
N ASP A 42 -25.68 -7.53 -10.42
CA ASP A 42 -26.08 -6.84 -9.19
C ASP A 42 -25.57 -5.39 -9.11
N ILE A 43 -25.42 -4.75 -10.27
CA ILE A 43 -25.02 -3.36 -10.39
C ILE A 43 -26.28 -2.49 -10.48
N TRP A 44 -26.41 -1.54 -9.57
CA TRP A 44 -27.50 -0.56 -9.53
C TRP A 44 -27.01 0.79 -10.02
N ILE A 45 -27.77 1.40 -10.92
CA ILE A 45 -27.42 2.71 -11.51
C ILE A 45 -28.53 3.75 -11.31
N ALA A 46 -28.15 5.00 -11.13
CA ALA A 46 -29.06 6.15 -11.17
C ALA A 46 -28.38 7.35 -11.83
N GLU A 47 -29.09 8.01 -12.74
CA GLU A 47 -28.64 9.26 -13.35
C GLU A 47 -29.18 10.45 -12.57
N VAL A 48 -28.28 11.34 -12.14
CA VAL A 48 -28.64 12.52 -11.34
C VAL A 48 -27.99 13.78 -11.89
N ALA A 49 -28.59 14.94 -11.62
CA ALA A 49 -28.01 16.22 -12.00
C ALA A 49 -26.68 16.44 -11.26
N TYR A 50 -25.64 16.89 -11.98
CA TYR A 50 -24.33 17.10 -11.37
C TYR A 50 -24.33 18.37 -10.52
N HIS A 51 -24.27 18.19 -9.20
CA HIS A 51 -24.02 19.25 -8.22
C HIS A 51 -23.39 18.61 -6.95
N GLU A 52 -23.05 19.42 -5.94
CA GLU A 52 -22.70 18.88 -4.61
C GLU A 52 -23.94 18.20 -4.01
N LEU A 53 -23.93 16.88 -3.95
CA LEU A 53 -25.04 16.04 -3.50
C LEU A 53 -24.66 15.46 -2.15
N GLU A 54 -25.52 15.62 -1.16
CA GLU A 54 -25.49 14.83 0.07
C GLU A 54 -26.61 13.79 -0.02
N TYR A 55 -26.28 12.50 0.05
CA TYR A 55 -27.24 11.42 -0.22
C TYR A 55 -26.92 10.13 0.55
N LYS A 56 -27.90 9.22 0.57
CA LYS A 56 -27.72 7.83 0.97
C LYS A 56 -28.53 6.87 0.10
N TYR A 57 -28.07 5.62 0.05
CA TYR A 57 -28.88 4.52 -0.42
C TYR A 57 -29.74 3.91 0.69
N PHE A 58 -30.86 3.33 0.29
CA PHE A 58 -31.65 2.45 1.14
C PHE A 58 -32.31 1.36 0.32
N ILE A 59 -32.67 0.27 1.00
CA ILE A 59 -33.41 -0.83 0.42
C ILE A 59 -34.86 -0.74 0.87
N SER A 60 -35.77 -1.03 -0.05
CA SER A 60 -37.19 -1.10 0.23
C SER A 60 -37.87 -2.04 -0.76
N HIS A 61 -39.15 -2.32 -0.54
CA HIS A 61 -39.96 -3.11 -1.49
C HIS A 61 -40.06 -2.40 -2.85
N TYR A 62 -39.93 -3.17 -3.93
CA TYR A 62 -39.89 -2.67 -5.30
C TYR A 62 -41.15 -1.88 -5.70
N ASP A 63 -42.33 -2.40 -5.36
CA ASP A 63 -43.62 -1.84 -5.79
C ASP A 63 -44.04 -0.59 -5.02
N LYS A 64 -43.72 -0.56 -3.72
CA LYS A 64 -44.06 0.55 -2.83
C LYS A 64 -43.03 0.67 -1.73
N VAL A 65 -42.58 1.89 -1.47
CA VAL A 65 -41.64 2.18 -0.40
C VAL A 65 -42.26 1.81 0.96
N GLN A 66 -41.76 0.71 1.53
CA GLN A 66 -42.14 0.15 2.82
C GLN A 66 -40.91 -0.56 3.42
N LYS A 67 -40.80 -0.60 4.75
CA LYS A 67 -39.66 -1.22 5.45
C LYS A 67 -38.31 -0.69 4.93
N VAL A 68 -38.07 0.60 5.17
CA VAL A 68 -36.87 1.29 4.67
C VAL A 68 -35.65 0.89 5.48
N PHE A 69 -34.64 0.32 4.82
CA PHE A 69 -33.35 -0.02 5.41
C PHE A 69 -32.26 0.86 4.83
N TRP A 70 -31.90 1.91 5.56
CA TRP A 70 -30.84 2.81 5.16
C TRP A 70 -29.47 2.15 5.22
N GLU A 71 -28.60 2.59 4.31
CA GLU A 71 -27.19 2.25 4.40
C GLU A 71 -26.57 2.79 5.70
N SER A 72 -25.66 2.00 6.27
CA SER A 72 -24.95 2.34 7.51
C SER A 72 -23.89 3.43 7.29
N GLY A 73 -23.53 4.11 8.37
CA GLY A 73 -22.47 5.14 8.34
C GLY A 73 -22.98 6.56 8.04
N PRO A 74 -22.07 7.52 7.80
CA PRO A 74 -22.42 8.91 7.50
C PRO A 74 -23.04 9.06 6.08
N ASN A 75 -23.66 10.22 5.81
CA ASN A 75 -24.18 10.54 4.48
C ASN A 75 -23.04 10.64 3.46
N ARG A 76 -23.31 10.19 2.22
CA ARG A 76 -22.40 10.33 1.09
C ARG A 76 -22.42 11.78 0.61
N VAL A 77 -21.26 12.30 0.20
CA VAL A 77 -21.14 13.65 -0.37
C VAL A 77 -20.40 13.58 -1.70
N THR A 78 -21.01 14.04 -2.80
CA THR A 78 -20.25 14.28 -4.03
C THR A 78 -19.49 15.59 -3.90
N ASN A 79 -18.17 15.51 -3.90
CA ASN A 79 -17.30 16.64 -4.18
C ASN A 79 -16.52 16.35 -5.46
N LYS A 80 -15.91 17.37 -6.09
CA LYS A 80 -15.07 17.24 -7.30
C LYS A 80 -13.93 16.21 -7.16
N HIS A 81 -13.70 15.66 -5.96
CA HIS A 81 -12.64 14.71 -5.61
C HIS A 81 -13.15 13.47 -4.86
N SER A 82 -14.45 13.16 -4.93
CA SER A 82 -15.07 12.14 -4.06
C SER A 82 -14.92 10.75 -4.67
N PHE A 83 -14.11 9.92 -4.02
CA PHE A 83 -14.02 8.49 -4.27
C PHE A 83 -15.10 7.77 -3.46
N ASP A 84 -15.82 6.82 -4.07
CA ASP A 84 -16.86 6.04 -3.41
C ASP A 84 -16.27 5.26 -2.21
N VAL A 85 -16.83 5.49 -1.02
CA VAL A 85 -16.30 5.03 0.28
C VAL A 85 -16.59 3.55 0.52
N TRP A 86 -17.43 2.90 -0.30
CA TRP A 86 -17.99 1.58 0.00
C TRP A 86 -17.07 0.41 -0.26
N ASN A 87 -16.11 0.57 -1.18
CA ASN A 87 -14.98 -0.32 -1.27
C ASN A 87 -13.83 0.13 -0.37
N HIS A 88 -14.02 1.08 0.55
CA HIS A 88 -12.91 1.59 1.36
C HIS A 88 -13.08 1.37 2.86
N ARG A 89 -12.05 0.81 3.48
CA ARG A 89 -11.94 0.67 4.94
C ARG A 89 -11.05 1.75 5.52
N LYS A 90 -11.51 2.36 6.62
CA LYS A 90 -10.70 3.29 7.40
C LYS A 90 -9.71 2.52 8.26
N ILE A 91 -8.42 2.79 8.09
CA ILE A 91 -7.34 2.19 8.90
C ILE A 91 -6.57 3.29 9.60
N CYS A 92 -6.29 3.10 10.88
CA CYS A 92 -5.45 3.95 11.69
C CYS A 92 -4.15 3.21 11.99
N PHE A 93 -3.04 3.65 11.39
CA PHE A 93 -1.72 3.17 11.75
C PHE A 93 -1.20 3.99 12.92
N GLN A 94 -0.72 3.31 13.96
CA GLN A 94 -0.19 3.90 15.17
C GLN A 94 1.14 3.27 15.54
N CYS A 95 2.03 4.07 16.11
CA CYS A 95 3.24 3.56 16.72
C CYS A 95 3.66 4.39 17.94
N ALA A 96 4.29 3.72 18.91
CA ALA A 96 4.89 4.38 20.06
C ALA A 96 6.06 5.28 19.60
N ASN A 97 5.97 6.56 19.93
CA ASN A 97 6.96 7.59 19.63
C ASN A 97 7.06 8.62 20.78
N PRO A 98 7.45 8.19 22.00
CA PRO A 98 7.58 9.10 23.14
C PRO A 98 8.71 10.12 22.96
N GLN A 99 9.73 9.80 22.14
CA GLN A 99 10.84 10.71 21.83
C GLN A 99 10.51 11.76 20.75
N ASN A 100 9.29 11.74 20.21
CA ASN A 100 8.83 12.70 19.21
C ASN A 100 9.67 12.80 17.92
N PHE A 101 10.13 11.66 17.41
CA PHE A 101 10.79 11.60 16.11
C PHE A 101 9.85 11.96 14.96
N GLN A 102 10.40 12.45 13.86
CA GLN A 102 9.63 12.64 12.63
C GLN A 102 9.41 11.28 11.96
N ILE A 103 8.19 10.75 12.11
CA ILE A 103 7.81 9.45 11.53
C ILE A 103 6.96 9.66 10.28
N TYR A 104 7.25 8.85 9.27
CA TYR A 104 6.51 8.74 8.02
C TYR A 104 6.08 7.29 7.82
N ILE A 105 5.03 7.10 7.04
CA ILE A 105 4.56 5.80 6.60
C ILE A 105 4.41 5.78 5.08
N ALA A 106 4.77 4.66 4.47
CA ALA A 106 4.53 4.36 3.06
C ALA A 106 3.92 2.96 2.95
N GLY A 107 3.15 2.70 1.89
CA GLY A 107 2.55 1.37 1.68
C GLY A 107 2.14 1.12 0.24
N SER A 108 1.72 -0.12 -0.04
CA SER A 108 1.35 -0.60 -1.38
C SER A 108 0.13 0.11 -1.96
N GLN A 109 -0.76 0.59 -1.08
CA GLN A 109 -2.00 1.25 -1.46
C GLN A 109 -1.76 2.63 -2.07
N PHE A 110 -2.60 3.01 -3.05
CA PHE A 110 -2.51 4.30 -3.72
C PHE A 110 -2.58 5.47 -2.73
N THR A 111 -3.48 5.39 -1.76
CA THR A 111 -3.64 6.40 -0.70
C THR A 111 -2.45 6.47 0.27
N MET A 112 -1.61 5.43 0.28
CA MET A 112 -0.35 5.35 1.02
C MET A 112 0.88 5.66 0.15
N GLY A 113 0.68 6.04 -1.11
CA GLY A 113 1.75 6.47 -2.01
C GLY A 113 2.48 5.36 -2.77
N GLN A 114 2.00 4.12 -2.74
CA GLN A 114 2.57 2.96 -3.48
C GLN A 114 4.09 2.80 -3.30
N PHE A 115 4.59 3.04 -2.09
CA PHE A 115 6.03 3.13 -1.76
C PHE A 115 6.84 4.24 -2.46
N GLN A 116 6.24 5.01 -3.35
CA GLN A 116 6.89 6.15 -4.02
C GLN A 116 6.84 7.43 -3.18
N ARG A 117 5.87 7.54 -2.27
CA ARG A 117 5.69 8.72 -1.42
C ARG A 117 5.59 8.35 0.05
N ARG A 118 6.37 9.05 0.88
CA ARG A 118 6.33 8.97 2.35
C ARG A 118 5.33 9.96 2.90
N ILE A 119 4.46 9.52 3.80
CA ILE A 119 3.40 10.34 4.38
C ILE A 119 3.68 10.56 5.86
N GLN A 120 3.85 11.81 6.25
CA GLN A 120 4.15 12.16 7.63
C GLN A 120 2.99 11.78 8.57
N MET A 121 3.35 11.19 9.71
CA MET A 121 2.46 10.82 10.80
C MET A 121 2.40 11.96 11.83
N LYS A 122 1.24 12.16 12.46
CA LYS A 122 1.07 13.17 13.51
C LYS A 122 1.30 12.54 14.87
N ASN A 123 2.23 13.08 15.65
CA ASN A 123 2.43 12.66 17.04
C ASN A 123 1.42 13.35 17.96
N ARG A 124 0.79 12.57 18.85
CA ARG A 124 -0.02 13.04 19.96
C ARG A 124 0.29 12.17 21.17
N ASP A 125 0.69 12.79 22.27
CA ASP A 125 0.92 12.12 23.56
C ASP A 125 1.86 10.90 23.47
N GLY A 126 2.94 11.04 22.69
CA GLY A 126 3.91 9.97 22.50
C GLY A 126 3.45 8.86 21.56
N VAL A 127 2.35 9.04 20.83
CA VAL A 127 1.86 8.10 19.81
C VAL A 127 1.77 8.81 18.45
N SER A 128 2.55 8.33 17.49
CA SER A 128 2.46 8.79 16.11
C SER A 128 1.37 8.03 15.37
N GLN A 129 0.45 8.76 14.75
CA GLN A 129 -0.71 8.17 14.07
C GLN A 129 -0.99 8.76 12.69
N LYS A 130 -1.51 7.91 11.80
CA LYS A 130 -2.03 8.32 10.50
C LYS A 130 -3.23 7.46 10.11
N LYS A 131 -4.28 8.13 9.63
CA LYS A 131 -5.49 7.47 9.14
C LYS A 131 -5.51 7.47 7.62
N PHE A 132 -5.88 6.34 7.05
CA PHE A 132 -6.09 6.15 5.62
C PHE A 132 -7.48 5.60 5.36
N LEU A 133 -8.00 5.90 4.19
CA LEU A 133 -9.17 5.26 3.61
C LEU A 133 -8.63 4.36 2.49
N ILE A 134 -8.78 3.05 2.64
CA ILE A 134 -8.06 2.05 1.82
C ILE A 134 -9.04 1.14 1.10
N ASN A 135 -8.83 0.93 -0.20
CA ASN A 135 -9.69 0.05 -0.99
C ASN A 135 -9.54 -1.42 -0.50
N ILE A 136 -10.66 -2.10 -0.25
CA ILE A 136 -10.76 -3.48 0.24
C ILE A 136 -10.61 -4.54 -0.86
N GLU A 137 -10.60 -4.14 -2.14
CA GLU A 137 -10.35 -5.03 -3.28
C GLU A 137 -8.99 -5.73 -3.16
N ASP A 138 -8.01 -5.08 -2.54
CA ASP A 138 -6.76 -5.70 -2.13
C ASP A 138 -6.76 -5.93 -0.61
N PRO A 139 -7.05 -7.16 -0.15
CA PRO A 139 -7.14 -7.46 1.26
C PRO A 139 -5.77 -7.46 1.96
N GLN A 140 -4.65 -7.47 1.22
CA GLN A 140 -3.30 -7.49 1.82
C GLN A 140 -2.55 -6.19 1.57
N ILE A 141 -2.41 -5.39 2.62
CA ILE A 141 -1.68 -4.13 2.56
C ILE A 141 -0.26 -4.37 3.05
N GLN A 142 0.72 -4.03 2.20
CA GLN A 142 2.12 -3.94 2.61
C GLN A 142 2.43 -2.51 3.04
N TYR A 143 3.16 -2.32 4.14
CA TYR A 143 3.49 -0.98 4.65
C TYR A 143 4.81 -0.95 5.41
N GLN A 144 5.37 0.25 5.55
CA GLN A 144 6.67 0.49 6.16
C GLN A 144 6.69 1.84 6.87
N TYR A 145 7.32 1.90 8.05
CA TYR A 145 7.59 3.15 8.76
C TYR A 145 8.98 3.66 8.43
N HIS A 146 9.12 4.98 8.32
CA HIS A 146 10.40 5.67 8.18
C HIS A 146 10.53 6.70 9.30
N ILE A 147 11.66 6.71 9.99
CA ILE A 147 11.92 7.58 11.13
C ILE A 147 13.12 8.45 10.77
N LEU A 148 12.92 9.75 10.66
CA LEU A 148 14.04 10.67 10.48
C LEU A 148 14.69 10.93 11.85
N THR A 149 15.92 10.45 11.97
CA THR A 149 16.86 10.72 13.05
C THR A 149 18.17 11.19 12.43
N LYS A 150 19.26 11.28 13.20
CA LYS A 150 20.61 11.51 12.64
C LYS A 150 21.03 10.44 11.62
N SER A 151 20.46 9.24 11.69
CA SER A 151 20.84 8.10 10.85
C SER A 151 19.79 7.71 9.80
N GLU A 152 18.57 8.28 9.88
CA GLU A 152 17.36 7.80 9.17
C GLU A 152 17.10 6.29 9.32
N PHE A 153 15.92 5.87 9.75
CA PHE A 153 15.60 4.45 9.96
C PHE A 153 14.36 4.05 9.18
N SER A 154 14.28 2.81 8.71
CA SER A 154 13.11 2.28 8.02
C SER A 154 12.80 0.88 8.51
N SER A 155 11.58 0.64 8.99
CA SER A 155 11.18 -0.69 9.48
C SER A 155 11.24 -1.75 8.38
N PRO A 156 11.14 -3.05 8.71
CA PRO A 156 10.80 -4.05 7.71
C PRO A 156 9.45 -3.74 7.03
N VAL A 157 9.20 -4.40 5.89
CA VAL A 157 7.89 -4.34 5.22
C VAL A 157 6.92 -5.22 5.99
N TYR A 158 5.97 -4.59 6.66
CA TYR A 158 4.90 -5.27 7.37
C TYR A 158 3.74 -5.58 6.43
N GLN A 159 2.91 -6.55 6.82
CA GLN A 159 1.69 -6.93 6.11
C GLN A 159 0.51 -6.87 7.07
N VAL A 160 -0.60 -6.28 6.62
CA VAL A 160 -1.88 -6.32 7.31
C VAL A 160 -2.94 -6.88 6.39
N ASN A 161 -3.67 -7.89 6.88
CA ASN A 161 -4.82 -8.45 6.19
C ASN A 161 -6.10 -7.75 6.67
N LEU A 162 -6.83 -7.14 5.74
CA LEU A 162 -8.08 -6.47 6.01
C LEU A 162 -9.17 -7.43 6.48
N ASN A 163 -9.13 -8.70 6.11
CA ASN A 163 -10.17 -9.67 6.46
C ASN A 163 -10.04 -10.24 7.89
N CYS A 164 -8.99 -9.86 8.63
CA CYS A 164 -8.84 -10.31 10.02
C CYS A 164 -9.93 -9.71 10.93
N SER A 165 -10.56 -10.57 11.74
CA SER A 165 -11.50 -10.21 12.80
C SER A 165 -10.76 -9.48 13.93
N GLN A 166 -10.75 -8.15 13.90
CA GLN A 166 -10.18 -7.30 14.94
C GLN A 166 -11.24 -6.35 15.51
N GLN A 167 -11.13 -6.04 16.81
CA GLN A 167 -11.97 -5.04 17.47
C GLN A 167 -11.71 -3.65 16.87
N TYR A 168 -12.79 -2.99 16.46
CA TYR A 168 -12.76 -1.67 15.84
C TYR A 168 -12.55 -0.58 16.90
N TYR A 169 -11.66 0.38 16.66
CA TYR A 169 -11.51 1.57 17.50
C TYR A 169 -12.14 2.77 16.79
N LYS A 170 -13.21 3.35 17.35
CA LYS A 170 -13.86 4.59 16.88
C LYS A 170 -13.97 4.65 15.33
N ASP A 171 -14.56 3.62 14.73
CA ASP A 171 -14.80 3.45 13.29
C ASP A 171 -13.56 3.25 12.40
N ALA A 172 -12.46 2.73 12.93
CA ALA A 172 -11.28 2.34 12.14
C ALA A 172 -10.67 1.01 12.59
N LEU A 173 -10.06 0.28 11.64
CA LEU A 173 -9.14 -0.80 11.95
C LEU A 173 -7.86 -0.20 12.54
N LEU A 174 -7.48 -0.62 13.73
CA LEU A 174 -6.27 -0.13 14.39
C LEU A 174 -5.10 -1.06 14.08
N VAL A 175 -4.06 -0.52 13.46
CA VAL A 175 -2.77 -1.21 13.28
C VAL A 175 -1.77 -0.53 14.19
N PHE A 176 -1.45 -1.19 15.30
CA PHE A 176 -0.47 -0.69 16.26
C PHE A 176 0.88 -1.40 16.06
N SER A 177 1.97 -0.65 16.08
CA SER A 177 3.33 -1.17 16.04
C SER A 177 4.15 -0.59 17.18
N ASP A 178 4.74 -1.47 17.98
CA ASP A 178 5.69 -1.15 19.03
C ASP A 178 7.12 -1.47 18.59
N GLY A 179 8.10 -1.18 19.46
CA GLY A 179 9.49 -1.56 19.22
C GLY A 179 10.18 -0.85 18.05
N LEU A 180 9.57 0.18 17.44
CA LEU A 180 10.22 0.98 16.38
C LEU A 180 11.54 1.64 16.84
N THR A 181 11.68 1.91 18.13
CA THR A 181 12.91 2.43 18.75
C THR A 181 14.03 1.39 18.85
N LYS A 182 13.72 0.10 18.67
CA LYS A 182 14.69 -1.00 18.65
C LYS A 182 15.16 -1.32 17.22
N LEU A 183 14.59 -0.70 16.20
CA LEU A 183 14.97 -0.91 14.81
C LEU A 183 16.39 -0.39 14.57
N LYS A 184 17.31 -1.31 14.28
CA LYS A 184 18.72 -0.96 14.04
C LYS A 184 19.01 -0.52 12.61
N GLN A 185 18.08 -0.73 11.66
CA GLN A 185 18.44 -0.84 10.24
C GLN A 185 17.34 -0.34 9.29
N MET A 186 17.70 -0.04 8.03
CA MET A 186 16.81 0.49 6.98
C MET A 186 16.57 -0.52 5.87
N ILE A 187 15.31 -0.74 5.52
CA ILE A 187 14.89 -1.43 4.28
C ILE A 187 14.04 -0.46 3.46
N PHE A 188 14.04 -0.56 2.14
CA PHE A 188 13.27 0.28 1.24
C PHE A 188 12.74 -0.54 0.08
N GLN A 189 11.43 -0.50 -0.14
CA GLN A 189 10.83 -1.16 -1.30
C GLN A 189 10.77 -0.19 -2.49
N LEU A 190 11.43 -0.52 -3.59
CA LEU A 190 11.40 0.31 -4.81
C LEU A 190 10.19 -0.03 -5.68
N ASN A 191 9.83 -1.32 -5.73
CA ASN A 191 8.69 -1.85 -6.45
C ASN A 191 8.40 -3.29 -5.99
N LYS A 192 7.56 -4.00 -6.72
CA LYS A 192 7.16 -5.38 -6.42
C LYS A 192 8.29 -6.42 -6.48
N ASN A 193 9.41 -6.12 -7.15
CA ASN A 193 10.52 -7.04 -7.40
C ASN A 193 11.81 -6.69 -6.65
N ILE A 194 11.98 -5.45 -6.19
CA ILE A 194 13.24 -5.01 -5.58
C ILE A 194 12.98 -4.23 -4.29
N CYS A 195 13.65 -4.68 -3.23
CA CYS A 195 13.91 -3.93 -2.01
C CYS A 195 15.42 -3.62 -1.94
N TYR A 196 15.81 -2.54 -1.27
CA TYR A 196 17.20 -2.28 -0.92
C TYR A 196 17.35 -1.93 0.55
N GLY A 197 18.52 -2.14 1.13
CA GLY A 197 18.74 -1.85 2.54
C GLY A 197 20.17 -2.04 3.01
N TYR A 198 20.30 -2.16 4.33
CA TYR A 198 21.54 -2.46 5.02
C TYR A 198 22.14 -3.82 4.61
N VAL A 199 23.45 -3.96 4.79
CA VAL A 199 24.14 -5.25 4.65
C VAL A 199 23.91 -6.08 5.94
N PRO A 200 23.29 -7.27 5.86
CA PRO A 200 22.99 -8.09 7.04
C PRO A 200 24.25 -8.75 7.57
N ASN A 201 24.56 -8.52 8.84
CA ASN A 201 25.80 -8.95 9.48
C ASN A 201 25.57 -9.97 10.60
N GLU A 202 24.42 -9.90 11.29
CA GLU A 202 24.10 -10.77 12.43
C GLU A 202 22.99 -11.78 12.06
N GLN A 203 22.91 -12.89 12.78
CA GLN A 203 21.87 -13.92 12.56
C GLN A 203 20.45 -13.35 12.67
N GLU A 204 20.23 -12.39 13.57
CA GLU A 204 18.96 -11.70 13.75
C GLU A 204 18.51 -10.97 12.47
N ASP A 205 19.46 -10.41 11.71
CA ASP A 205 19.20 -9.69 10.46
C ASP A 205 18.64 -10.64 9.39
N TYR A 206 19.28 -11.79 9.22
CA TYR A 206 18.85 -12.82 8.28
C TYR A 206 17.46 -13.38 8.66
N GLN A 207 17.19 -13.58 9.96
CA GLN A 207 15.86 -14.00 10.42
C GLN A 207 14.80 -12.92 10.17
N ALA A 208 15.13 -11.64 10.37
CA ALA A 208 14.22 -10.53 10.10
C ALA A 208 13.86 -10.45 8.61
N LEU A 209 14.85 -10.56 7.71
CA LEU A 209 14.64 -10.59 6.26
C LEU A 209 13.81 -11.81 5.82
N LYS A 210 14.04 -12.99 6.41
CA LYS A 210 13.25 -14.20 6.17
C LYS A 210 11.77 -14.01 6.50
N LYS A 211 11.46 -13.38 7.64
CA LYS A 211 10.07 -13.12 8.09
C LYS A 211 9.28 -12.27 7.10
N VAL A 212 9.94 -11.34 6.41
CA VAL A 212 9.32 -10.48 5.39
C VAL A 212 9.47 -11.02 3.96
N ASN A 213 9.79 -12.31 3.82
CA ASN A 213 9.95 -13.02 2.55
C ASN A 213 11.08 -12.48 1.65
N LEU A 214 12.07 -11.79 2.21
CA LEU A 214 13.28 -11.35 1.51
C LEU A 214 14.36 -12.45 1.62
N LYS A 215 14.18 -13.51 0.83
CA LYS A 215 15.06 -14.70 0.87
C LYS A 215 16.27 -14.63 -0.07
N THR A 216 16.27 -13.68 -1.01
CA THR A 216 17.37 -13.52 -1.98
C THR A 216 18.04 -12.17 -1.75
N ILE A 217 19.26 -12.21 -1.25
CA ILE A 217 20.08 -11.05 -0.90
C ILE A 217 21.16 -10.90 -1.96
N ILE A 218 21.29 -9.69 -2.49
CA ILE A 218 22.33 -9.31 -3.44
C ILE A 218 23.15 -8.22 -2.80
N GLU A 219 24.34 -8.58 -2.34
CA GLU A 219 25.32 -7.64 -1.83
C GLU A 219 26.27 -7.23 -2.97
N PHE A 220 26.34 -5.93 -3.24
CA PHE A 220 27.28 -5.40 -4.20
C PHE A 220 28.56 -4.96 -3.49
N CYS A 221 29.69 -5.49 -3.93
CA CYS A 221 31.02 -5.11 -3.47
C CYS A 221 31.88 -4.58 -4.63
N ASN A 222 33.05 -4.01 -4.31
CA ASN A 222 34.00 -3.51 -5.30
C ASN A 222 35.43 -3.77 -4.81
N MET A 223 35.81 -5.05 -4.73
CA MET A 223 37.10 -5.49 -4.22
C MET A 223 37.98 -5.98 -5.37
N LYS A 224 39.24 -5.53 -5.40
CA LYS A 224 40.26 -6.08 -6.32
C LYS A 224 40.44 -7.57 -6.03
N GLU A 225 40.63 -8.36 -7.09
CA GLU A 225 41.04 -9.77 -7.01
C GLU A 225 39.98 -10.78 -6.51
N SER A 226 38.77 -10.36 -6.12
CA SER A 226 37.66 -11.29 -5.82
C SER A 226 36.91 -11.73 -7.09
N SER A 227 36.24 -12.88 -7.05
CA SER A 227 35.50 -13.39 -8.20
C SER A 227 34.26 -12.54 -8.53
N LEU A 228 33.70 -12.68 -9.74
CA LEU A 228 32.60 -11.82 -10.22
C LEU A 228 31.29 -12.05 -9.44
N LEU A 229 31.01 -13.29 -9.07
CA LEU A 229 29.82 -13.67 -8.32
C LEU A 229 30.18 -14.79 -7.34
N GLU A 230 29.98 -14.51 -6.05
CA GLU A 230 30.16 -15.47 -4.98
C GLU A 230 28.78 -15.78 -4.41
N GLN A 231 28.46 -17.06 -4.33
CA GLN A 231 27.22 -17.51 -3.72
C GLN A 231 27.54 -18.07 -2.33
N GLU A 232 27.10 -17.37 -1.30
CA GLU A 232 27.19 -17.83 0.07
C GLU A 232 25.81 -18.28 0.55
N LYS A 233 25.65 -19.58 0.81
CA LYS A 233 24.50 -20.08 1.57
C LYS A 233 24.84 -19.96 3.05
N LYS A 234 24.53 -18.80 3.66
CA LYS A 234 24.82 -18.58 5.09
C LYS A 234 23.77 -19.17 6.03
N TYR A 235 22.47 -19.14 5.68
CA TYR A 235 21.42 -19.47 6.66
C TYR A 235 20.15 -20.06 6.04
N GLU A 236 19.76 -21.26 6.49
CA GLU A 236 18.42 -21.90 6.42
C GLU A 236 17.48 -21.45 5.27
N ASP A 237 17.94 -21.49 4.02
CA ASP A 237 17.20 -21.16 2.78
C ASP A 237 17.29 -19.72 2.26
N ILE A 238 18.12 -18.85 2.85
CA ILE A 238 18.47 -17.55 2.27
C ILE A 238 19.63 -17.72 1.28
N VAL A 239 19.44 -17.19 0.07
CA VAL A 239 20.48 -17.10 -0.95
C VAL A 239 21.14 -15.74 -0.83
N HIS A 240 22.38 -15.69 -0.33
CA HIS A 240 23.18 -14.47 -0.29
C HIS A 240 24.18 -14.51 -1.46
N LEU A 241 23.98 -13.63 -2.45
CA LEU A 241 24.85 -13.45 -3.60
C LEU A 241 25.69 -12.19 -3.42
N VAL A 242 27.01 -12.34 -3.42
CA VAL A 242 27.95 -11.22 -3.44
C VAL A 242 28.37 -11.00 -4.89
N VAL A 243 28.06 -9.82 -5.42
CA VAL A 243 28.38 -9.42 -6.81
C VAL A 243 29.48 -8.38 -6.79
N ASN A 244 30.64 -8.74 -7.33
CA ASN A 244 31.78 -7.85 -7.40
C ASN A 244 31.72 -6.96 -8.64
N LEU A 245 31.50 -5.67 -8.43
CA LEU A 245 31.42 -4.66 -9.49
C LEU A 245 32.79 -4.28 -10.05
N TYR A 246 33.90 -4.73 -9.46
CA TYR A 246 35.25 -4.44 -9.94
C TYR A 246 35.47 -4.88 -11.40
N HIS A 247 34.87 -6.01 -11.80
CA HIS A 247 34.98 -6.57 -13.16
C HIS A 247 34.08 -5.88 -14.20
N PHE A 248 33.23 -4.94 -13.77
CA PHE A 248 32.37 -4.17 -14.66
C PHE A 248 33.14 -2.95 -15.17
N LYS A 249 33.70 -3.04 -16.38
CA LYS A 249 34.38 -1.91 -17.05
C LYS A 249 33.46 -0.67 -17.11
N GLN A 250 34.02 0.51 -16.83
CA GLN A 250 33.27 1.77 -16.68
C GLN A 250 32.38 2.11 -17.89
N GLU A 251 32.83 1.82 -19.11
CA GLU A 251 32.12 2.16 -20.35
C GLU A 251 30.79 1.39 -20.54
N ASN A 252 30.58 0.25 -19.89
CA ASN A 252 29.38 -0.59 -20.06
C ASN A 252 28.75 -1.08 -18.75
N LEU A 253 29.11 -0.45 -17.63
CA LEU A 253 28.69 -0.88 -16.29
C LEU A 253 27.16 -0.92 -16.14
N ALA A 254 26.47 0.13 -16.57
CA ALA A 254 25.00 0.21 -16.44
C ALA A 254 24.28 -0.89 -17.23
N GLN A 255 24.72 -1.18 -18.46
CA GLN A 255 24.04 -2.14 -19.34
C GLN A 255 24.29 -3.60 -18.91
N ARG A 256 25.50 -3.92 -18.43
CA ARG A 256 25.80 -5.24 -17.85
C ARG A 256 25.06 -5.47 -16.54
N LEU A 257 25.00 -4.44 -15.69
CA LEU A 257 24.27 -4.50 -14.43
C LEU A 257 22.77 -4.70 -14.69
N LEU A 258 22.22 -3.99 -15.67
CA LEU A 258 20.84 -4.14 -16.13
C LEU A 258 20.52 -5.60 -16.52
N GLN A 259 21.35 -6.21 -17.36
CA GLN A 259 21.18 -7.61 -17.77
C GLN A 259 21.23 -8.56 -16.58
N LEU A 260 22.15 -8.34 -15.64
CA LEU A 260 22.24 -9.13 -14.42
C LEU A 260 20.96 -9.03 -13.58
N ILE A 261 20.45 -7.80 -13.38
CA ILE A 261 19.21 -7.57 -12.63
C ILE A 261 18.03 -8.30 -13.27
N GLN A 262 17.89 -8.22 -14.60
CA GLN A 262 16.83 -8.91 -15.34
C GLN A 262 16.85 -10.42 -15.10
N VAL A 263 18.04 -11.05 -15.19
CA VAL A 263 18.21 -12.48 -14.95
C VAL A 263 17.86 -12.84 -13.50
N LEU A 264 18.30 -12.02 -12.54
CA LEU A 264 18.03 -12.25 -11.12
C LEU A 264 16.55 -12.09 -10.78
N ILE A 265 15.86 -11.07 -11.32
CA ILE A 265 14.41 -10.90 -11.13
C ILE A 265 13.67 -12.08 -11.75
N LYS A 266 14.04 -12.51 -12.95
CA LYS A 266 13.40 -13.67 -13.61
C LYS A 266 13.57 -14.95 -12.79
N LYS A 267 14.72 -15.12 -12.14
CA LYS A 267 15.03 -16.31 -11.33
C LYS A 267 14.39 -16.29 -9.94
N TYR A 268 14.43 -15.16 -9.24
CA TYR A 268 14.11 -15.09 -7.81
C TYR A 268 12.87 -14.26 -7.46
N GLN A 269 12.28 -13.54 -8.43
CA GLN A 269 11.09 -12.70 -8.32
C GLN A 269 11.20 -11.47 -7.40
N LEU A 270 11.71 -11.63 -6.18
CA LEU A 270 11.92 -10.57 -5.20
C LEU A 270 13.37 -10.57 -4.72
N LEU A 271 14.04 -9.43 -4.90
CA LEU A 271 15.45 -9.23 -4.61
C LEU A 271 15.62 -8.21 -3.49
N PHE A 272 16.47 -8.51 -2.49
CA PHE A 272 16.95 -7.55 -1.51
C PHE A 272 18.38 -7.12 -1.86
N VAL A 273 18.55 -5.87 -2.25
CA VAL A 273 19.83 -5.31 -2.69
C VAL A 273 20.49 -4.53 -1.56
N CYS A 274 21.71 -4.89 -1.20
CA CYS A 274 22.49 -4.15 -0.21
C CYS A 274 23.86 -3.76 -0.76
N ASN A 275 24.43 -2.69 -0.22
CA ASN A 275 25.77 -2.24 -0.60
C ASN A 275 26.37 -1.42 0.54
N ASN A 276 27.66 -1.58 0.80
CA ASN A 276 28.43 -0.74 1.72
C ASN A 276 28.76 0.65 1.14
N SER A 277 28.39 0.94 -0.12
CA SER A 277 28.62 2.20 -0.81
C SER A 277 27.36 2.75 -1.49
N LEU A 278 26.90 3.90 -0.98
CA LEU A 278 25.77 4.68 -1.52
C LEU A 278 25.97 5.06 -3.00
N ILE A 279 27.21 5.23 -3.47
CA ILE A 279 27.53 5.59 -4.86
C ILE A 279 27.18 4.45 -5.81
N HIS A 280 27.50 3.21 -5.42
CA HIS A 280 27.23 2.03 -6.23
C HIS A 280 25.73 1.69 -6.24
N LEU A 281 25.03 1.89 -5.12
CA LEU A 281 23.57 1.79 -5.08
C LEU A 281 22.91 2.80 -6.03
N ARG A 282 23.35 4.08 -6.04
CA ARG A 282 22.81 5.08 -7.00
C ARG A 282 23.05 4.70 -8.46
N LYS A 283 24.22 4.15 -8.80
CA LYS A 283 24.50 3.64 -10.14
C LYS A 283 23.58 2.46 -10.50
N TYR A 284 23.30 1.58 -9.54
CA TYR A 284 22.36 0.48 -9.70
C TYR A 284 20.93 0.97 -9.95
N LEU A 285 20.45 1.90 -9.14
CA LEU A 285 19.10 2.48 -9.26
C LEU A 285 18.92 3.23 -10.58
N SER A 286 19.93 4.01 -11.01
CA SER A 286 19.89 4.70 -12.30
C SER A 286 19.83 3.74 -13.50
N ALA A 287 20.55 2.61 -13.45
CA ALA A 287 20.45 1.58 -14.46
C ALA A 287 19.07 0.90 -14.46
N TYR A 288 18.51 0.68 -13.27
CA TYR A 288 17.17 0.12 -13.10
C TYR A 288 16.04 1.06 -13.57
N GLU A 289 16.12 2.35 -13.32
CA GLU A 289 15.13 3.33 -13.83
C GLU A 289 15.05 3.30 -15.37
N LYS A 290 16.21 3.20 -16.04
CA LYS A 290 16.25 3.01 -17.50
C LYS A 290 15.59 1.71 -17.95
N PHE A 291 15.64 0.65 -17.14
CA PHE A 291 14.92 -0.60 -17.39
C PHE A 291 13.41 -0.42 -17.40
N SER A 292 12.87 0.23 -16.37
CA SER A 292 11.43 0.42 -16.21
C SER A 292 10.83 1.22 -17.36
N ILE A 293 11.58 2.19 -17.89
CA ILE A 293 11.17 3.00 -19.05
C ILE A 293 11.13 2.15 -20.33
N LEU A 294 12.03 1.17 -20.49
CA LEU A 294 12.09 0.28 -21.65
C LEU A 294 11.01 -0.81 -21.66
N GLN A 295 10.45 -1.18 -20.50
CA GLN A 295 9.32 -2.12 -20.43
C GLN A 295 7.94 -1.46 -20.67
N GLN A 296 7.88 -0.14 -20.69
CA GLN A 296 6.64 0.64 -20.92
C GLN A 296 6.52 1.16 -22.37
N ARG A 297 7.48 0.86 -23.24
CA ARG A 297 7.43 1.08 -24.69
C ARG A 297 7.23 -0.25 -25.41
#